data_AF-A0A336NEX0-F1
#
_entry.id   AF-A0A336NEX0-F1
#
_cell.length_a   1.000
_cell.length_b   1.000
_cell.length_c   1.000
_cell.angle_alpha   90.00
_cell.angle_beta   90.00
_cell.angle_gamma   90.00
#
_symmetry.space_group_name_H-M   'P 1'
#
loop_
_entity.id
_entity.type
_entity.pdbx_description
1 polymer ?
#
loop_
_entity_poly.entity_id
_entity_poly.type
_entity_poly.pdbx_seq_one_letter_code
_entity_poly.pdbx_strand_id
1 'polypeptide(L)'
;MNKIIITTLLLCTGLITAGCEKTHSVEEFKKDHKLYEKWKMKCMTSGDLDSQNCKNAEQAYRESLPTWGWGRTGSTNDDKQESEKKQDNK
;
A
#
# COMPACT_ATOMS: atom_id res chain seq x y z
N MET A 1 -7.87 -14.63 43.22
CA MET A 1 -7.54 -15.26 41.93
C MET A 1 -8.24 -14.54 40.77
N ASN A 2 -8.05 -13.21 40.65
CA ASN A 2 -8.54 -12.42 39.48
C ASN A 2 -7.40 -11.69 38.75
N LYS A 3 -6.21 -11.66 39.36
CA LYS A 3 -5.05 -10.92 38.86
C LYS A 3 -4.46 -11.55 37.59
N ILE A 4 -4.52 -12.88 37.50
CA ILE A 4 -3.94 -13.64 36.38
C ILE A 4 -4.76 -13.44 35.08
N ILE A 5 -6.09 -13.34 35.19
CA ILE A 5 -6.97 -13.18 34.01
C ILE A 5 -6.77 -11.79 33.38
N ILE A 6 -6.63 -10.76 34.21
CA ILE A 6 -6.40 -9.37 33.76
C ILE A 6 -5.06 -9.25 33.04
N THR A 7 -4.00 -9.90 33.54
CA THR A 7 -2.68 -9.87 32.89
C THR A 7 -2.67 -10.57 31.54
N THR A 8 -3.41 -11.68 31.38
CA THR A 8 -3.48 -12.40 30.11
C THR A 8 -4.28 -11.63 29.05
N LEU A 9 -5.35 -10.92 29.45
CA LEU A 9 -6.13 -10.09 28.53
C LEU A 9 -5.32 -8.91 27.95
N LEU A 10 -4.52 -8.24 28.79
CA LEU A 10 -3.66 -7.12 28.38
C LEU A 10 -2.55 -7.54 27.41
N LEU A 11 -2.01 -8.75 27.57
CA LEU A 11 -0.97 -9.28 26.68
C LEU A 11 -1.51 -9.63 25.29
N CYS A 12 -2.76 -10.09 25.18
CA CYS A 12 -3.39 -10.37 23.89
C CYS A 12 -3.64 -9.10 23.06
N THR A 13 -4.00 -7.98 23.69
CA THR A 13 -4.17 -6.70 22.96
C THR A 13 -2.83 -6.15 22.45
N GLY A 14 -1.72 -6.40 23.18
CA GLY A 14 -0.39 -5.98 22.75
C GLY A 14 0.18 -6.79 21.57
N LEU A 15 -0.15 -8.08 21.47
CA LEU A 15 0.43 -8.99 20.46
C LEU A 15 -0.12 -8.80 19.04
N ILE A 16 -1.32 -8.22 18.89
CA ILE A 16 -1.97 -8.03 17.58
C ILE A 16 -1.24 -6.94 16.75
N THR A 17 -0.39 -6.14 17.37
CA THR A 17 0.34 -5.05 16.68
C THR A 17 1.53 -5.55 15.84
N ALA A 18 1.97 -6.80 16.01
CA ALA A 18 3.15 -7.34 15.31
C ALA A 18 2.87 -7.86 13.88
N GLY A 19 1.60 -7.86 13.43
CA GLY A 19 1.19 -8.32 12.10
C GLY A 19 0.36 -7.33 11.28
N CYS A 20 -0.07 -6.20 11.86
CA CYS A 20 -0.76 -5.15 11.12
C CYS A 20 0.27 -4.15 10.60
N GLU A 21 0.74 -4.36 9.37
CA GLU A 21 1.50 -3.33 8.67
C GLU A 21 0.65 -2.06 8.58
N LYS A 22 1.20 -0.93 9.03
CA LYS A 22 0.50 0.36 8.96
C LYS A 22 0.10 0.63 7.50
N THR A 23 -1.17 0.91 7.27
CA THR A 23 -1.63 1.46 5.99
C THR A 23 -1.23 2.93 5.90
N HIS A 24 -0.37 3.27 4.96
CA HIS A 24 0.09 4.61 4.64
C HIS A 24 -0.82 5.25 3.59
N SER A 25 -1.15 6.53 3.77
CA SER A 25 -1.99 7.26 2.80
C SER A 25 -1.20 7.70 1.56
N VAL A 26 -1.93 8.05 0.49
CA VAL A 26 -1.36 8.60 -0.75
C VAL A 26 -0.56 9.87 -0.47
N GLU A 27 -1.04 10.72 0.44
CA GLU A 27 -0.39 11.99 0.83
C GLU A 27 0.88 11.76 1.63
N GLU A 28 0.93 10.72 2.48
CA GLU A 28 2.17 10.33 3.18
C GLU A 28 3.24 9.94 2.17
N PHE A 29 2.89 9.14 1.16
CA PHE A 29 3.81 8.74 0.09
C PHE A 29 4.28 9.93 -0.76
N LYS A 30 3.40 10.88 -1.08
CA LYS A 30 3.77 12.08 -1.84
C LYS A 30 4.73 12.99 -1.08
N LYS A 31 4.66 13.02 0.26
CA LYS A 31 5.49 13.90 1.10
C LYS A 31 6.82 13.24 1.49
N ASP A 32 6.83 11.92 1.65
CA ASP A 32 8.00 11.17 2.09
C ASP A 32 8.53 10.24 1.00
N HIS A 33 9.55 10.73 0.28
CA HIS A 33 10.22 9.99 -0.78
C HIS A 33 10.91 8.71 -0.28
N LYS A 34 11.42 8.69 0.95
CA LYS A 34 12.09 7.50 1.50
C LYS A 34 11.06 6.40 1.80
N LEU A 35 9.90 6.81 2.30
CA LEU A 35 8.77 5.91 2.52
C LEU A 35 8.32 5.30 1.19
N TYR A 36 8.14 6.11 0.16
CA TYR A 36 7.78 5.64 -1.19
C TYR A 36 8.80 4.62 -1.73
N GLU A 37 10.09 4.93 -1.73
CA GLU A 37 11.12 4.03 -2.27
C GLU A 37 11.18 2.69 -1.50
N LYS A 38 11.04 2.74 -0.16
CA LYS A 38 10.97 1.53 0.66
C LYS A 38 9.80 0.64 0.27
N TRP A 39 8.62 1.23 0.11
CA TRP A 39 7.42 0.49 -0.25
C TRP A 39 7.47 -0.01 -1.69
N LYS A 40 7.96 0.80 -2.63
CA LYS A 40 8.20 0.39 -4.01
C LYS A 40 9.13 -0.84 -4.09
N MET A 41 10.25 -0.84 -3.37
CA MET A 41 11.14 -2.00 -3.28
C MET A 41 10.46 -3.19 -2.63
N LYS A 42 9.68 -2.95 -1.57
CA LYS A 42 8.94 -4.01 -0.88
C LYS A 42 7.90 -4.65 -1.79
N CYS A 43 7.08 -3.87 -2.49
CA CYS A 43 6.08 -4.35 -3.45
C CYS A 43 6.72 -5.20 -4.57
N MET A 44 7.88 -4.76 -5.08
CA MET A 44 8.62 -5.52 -6.10
C MET A 44 9.22 -6.83 -5.57
N THR A 45 9.67 -6.86 -4.32
CA THR A 45 10.37 -8.02 -3.74
C THR A 45 9.43 -9.02 -3.06
N SER A 46 8.32 -8.57 -2.49
CA SER A 46 7.32 -9.45 -1.88
C SER A 46 6.44 -10.14 -2.91
N GLY A 47 6.28 -9.55 -4.10
CA GLY A 47 5.29 -9.99 -5.09
C GLY A 47 3.84 -9.70 -4.71
N ASP A 48 3.60 -9.08 -3.54
CA ASP A 48 2.28 -8.68 -3.06
C ASP A 48 1.98 -7.24 -3.52
N LEU A 49 1.64 -7.12 -4.80
CA LEU A 49 1.24 -5.86 -5.43
C LEU A 49 -0.18 -5.44 -5.02
N ASP A 50 -0.97 -6.34 -4.46
CA ASP A 50 -2.37 -6.11 -4.10
C ASP A 50 -2.57 -5.47 -2.73
N SER A 51 -1.51 -5.41 -1.91
CA SER A 51 -1.56 -4.71 -0.64
C SER A 51 -1.98 -3.24 -0.80
N GLN A 52 -2.76 -2.74 0.15
CA GLN A 52 -3.27 -1.35 0.12
C GLN A 52 -2.11 -0.33 0.05
N ASN A 53 -0.97 -0.64 0.66
CA ASN A 53 0.21 0.21 0.61
C ASN A 53 0.86 0.27 -0.77
N CYS A 54 0.87 -0.84 -1.53
CA CYS A 54 1.36 -0.83 -2.91
C CYS A 54 0.44 -0.02 -3.81
N LYS A 55 -0.88 -0.18 -3.67
CA LYS A 55 -1.90 0.60 -4.38
C LYS A 55 -1.77 2.11 -4.08
N ASN A 56 -1.61 2.46 -2.80
CA ASN A 56 -1.43 3.86 -2.38
C ASN A 56 -0.11 4.45 -2.87
N ALA A 57 0.98 3.68 -2.88
CA ALA A 57 2.28 4.12 -3.41
C ALA A 57 2.22 4.31 -4.93
N GLU A 58 1.56 3.42 -5.67
CA GLU A 58 1.35 3.55 -7.11
C GLU A 58 0.49 4.78 -7.45
N GLN A 59 -0.61 4.98 -6.72
CA GLN A 59 -1.45 6.16 -6.87
C GLN A 59 -0.67 7.44 -6.57
N ALA A 60 0.13 7.46 -5.48
CA ALA A 60 0.99 8.59 -5.15
C ALA A 60 1.98 8.88 -6.28
N TYR A 61 2.58 7.85 -6.88
CA TYR A 61 3.44 8.00 -8.06
C TYR A 61 2.68 8.64 -9.21
N ARG A 62 1.53 8.08 -9.63
CA ARG A 62 0.72 8.59 -10.75
C ARG A 62 0.30 10.04 -10.57
N GLU A 63 -0.05 10.44 -9.34
CA GLU A 63 -0.46 11.81 -9.01
C GLU A 63 0.72 12.77 -8.83
N SER A 64 1.94 12.26 -8.61
CA SER A 64 3.16 13.03 -8.36
C SER A 64 4.13 13.07 -9.54
N LEU A 65 3.81 12.34 -10.63
CA LEU A 65 4.49 12.35 -11.93
C LEU A 65 4.87 13.77 -12.43
N PRO A 66 4.01 14.80 -12.34
CA PRO A 66 4.38 16.13 -12.81
C PRO A 66 5.29 16.91 -11.83
N THR A 67 5.38 16.54 -10.54
CA THR A 67 5.95 17.41 -9.51
C THR A 67 7.33 16.99 -8.99
N TRP A 68 7.68 15.69 -9.04
CA TRP A 68 8.90 15.18 -8.40
C TRP A 68 10.00 14.74 -9.37
N GLY A 69 9.89 15.07 -10.66
CA GLY A 69 10.92 14.70 -11.64
C GLY A 69 10.96 13.21 -11.99
N TRP A 70 10.02 12.39 -11.50
CA TRP A 70 9.76 11.01 -11.94
C TRP A 70 9.18 10.92 -13.37
N GLY A 71 9.35 11.96 -14.16
CA GLY A 71 8.91 12.01 -15.54
C GLY A 71 9.70 10.99 -16.37
N ARG A 72 9.04 9.89 -16.70
CA ARG A 72 9.32 9.01 -17.85
C ARG A 72 10.70 8.33 -17.84
N THR A 73 10.83 7.25 -17.09
CA THR A 73 11.70 6.13 -17.49
C THR A 73 10.82 4.89 -17.66
N GLY A 74 10.55 4.50 -18.90
CA GLY A 74 9.81 3.26 -19.24
C GLY A 74 8.38 3.48 -19.69
N SER A 75 8.22 3.97 -20.92
CA SER A 75 6.97 3.85 -21.66
C SER A 75 6.86 2.41 -22.17
N THR A 76 6.01 1.59 -21.57
CA THR A 76 5.26 0.57 -22.32
C THR A 76 3.81 0.71 -21.88
N ASN A 77 2.97 1.13 -22.83
CA ASN A 77 1.54 0.98 -22.74
C ASN A 77 1.26 -0.49 -22.39
N ASP A 78 0.33 -0.75 -21.48
CA ASP A 78 -0.76 -1.72 -21.71
C ASP A 78 -1.77 -1.59 -20.55
N ASP A 79 -3.03 -1.41 -20.95
CA ASP A 79 -4.25 -1.74 -20.23
C ASP A 79 -4.71 -0.84 -19.09
N LYS A 80 -4.92 0.42 -19.46
CA LYS A 80 -6.10 1.15 -18.96
C LYS A 80 -7.35 0.40 -19.45
N GLN A 81 -8.25 0.09 -18.52
CA GLN A 81 -9.64 -0.38 -18.71
C GLN A 81 -9.82 -1.86 -19.10
N GLU A 82 -9.97 -2.74 -18.10
CA GLU A 82 -11.00 -3.77 -18.18
C GLU A 82 -11.50 -4.16 -16.79
N SER A 83 -12.29 -3.29 -16.15
CA SER A 83 -13.07 -3.72 -14.98
C SER A 83 -14.49 -3.16 -14.90
N GLU A 84 -14.96 -2.28 -15.80
CA GLU A 84 -16.29 -1.64 -15.59
C GLU A 84 -17.19 -1.40 -16.82
N LYS A 85 -16.96 -1.96 -18.00
CA LYS A 85 -17.97 -1.92 -19.07
C LYS A 85 -17.96 -3.16 -19.98
N LYS A 86 -18.79 -4.14 -19.64
CA LYS A 86 -19.70 -4.91 -20.52
C LYS A 86 -20.20 -6.19 -19.83
N GLN A 87 -20.89 -6.03 -18.70
CA GLN A 87 -22.18 -6.73 -18.57
C GLN A 87 -23.10 -6.04 -19.58
N ASP A 88 -23.22 -6.60 -20.78
CA ASP A 88 -24.40 -6.48 -21.64
C ASP A 88 -24.13 -7.24 -22.94
N ASN A 89 -24.98 -8.23 -23.17
CA ASN A 89 -25.24 -8.94 -24.43
C ASN A 89 -24.44 -10.23 -24.72
N LYS A 90 -24.90 -11.34 -24.11
CA LYS A 90 -25.27 -12.55 -24.87
C LYS A 90 -26.38 -13.31 -24.14
#